data_AF-A0AAN7Z8U7-F1
#
_entry.id   AF-A0AAN7Z8U7-F1
#
_cell.length_a   1.000
_cell.length_b   1.000
_cell.length_c   1.000
_cell.angle_alpha   90.00
_cell.angle_beta   90.00
_cell.angle_gamma   90.00
#
_symmetry.space_group_name_H-M   'P 1'
#
loop_
_entity.id
_entity.type
_entity.pdbx_description
1 polymer ?
#
loop_
_entity_poly.entity_id
_entity_poly.type
_entity_poly.pdbx_seq_one_letter_code
_entity_poly.pdbx_strand_id
1 'polypeptide(L)' 'MSTDPKFDDLHKQLFDEGLKVRRSALGDAYVDRSLANGSSEFAKPMQDLITEWCWGNAWTRPGLERSSAAC' A
#
# COMPACT_ATOMS: atom_id res chain seq x y z
N MET A 1 -2.62 -12.70 -0.02
CA MET A 1 -2.95 -12.43 1.40
C MET A 1 -3.70 -13.62 1.96
N SER A 2 -3.62 -13.87 3.26
CA SER A 2 -4.43 -14.92 3.89
C SER A 2 -5.92 -14.59 3.67
N THR A 3 -6.73 -15.56 3.29
CA THR A 3 -8.19 -15.40 3.22
C THR A 3 -8.88 -15.76 4.54
N ASP A 4 -8.08 -15.88 5.62
CA ASP A 4 -8.58 -16.13 6.96
C ASP A 4 -9.21 -14.84 7.51
N PRO A 5 -10.53 -14.86 7.84
CA PRO A 5 -11.25 -13.68 8.31
C PRO A 5 -10.65 -13.03 9.56
N LYS A 6 -9.84 -13.77 10.31
CA LYS A 6 -9.12 -13.25 11.49
C LYS A 6 -8.23 -12.04 11.16
N PHE A 7 -7.74 -11.93 9.93
CA PHE A 7 -6.80 -10.87 9.53
C PHE A 7 -7.46 -9.74 8.74
N ASP A 8 -8.77 -9.77 8.49
CA ASP A 8 -9.47 -8.76 7.68
C ASP A 8 -9.28 -7.34 8.22
N ASP A 9 -9.36 -7.17 9.53
CA ASP A 9 -9.14 -5.87 10.18
C ASP A 9 -7.69 -5.39 10.05
N LEU A 10 -6.72 -6.31 10.13
CA LEU A 10 -5.31 -6.01 9.96
C LEU A 10 -4.99 -5.60 8.52
N HIS A 11 -5.57 -6.29 7.53
CA HIS A 11 -5.45 -5.96 6.11
C HIS A 11 -5.96 -4.55 5.82
N LYS A 12 -7.14 -4.19 6.34
CA LYS A 12 -7.70 -2.84 6.22
C LYS A 12 -6.80 -1.77 6.84
N GLN A 13 -6.30 -2.01 8.05
CA GLN A 13 -5.42 -1.07 8.73
C GLN A 13 -4.12 -0.84 7.94
N LEU A 14 -3.45 -1.91 7.51
CA LEU A 14 -2.21 -1.81 6.73
C LEU A 14 -2.43 -1.15 5.36
N PHE A 15 -3.58 -1.40 4.73
CA PHE A 15 -3.93 -0.77 3.45
C PHE A 15 -4.15 0.74 3.63
N ASP A 16 -4.89 1.15 4.65
CA ASP A 16 -5.17 2.57 4.92
C ASP A 16 -3.91 3.35 5.33
N GLU A 17 -3.06 2.75 6.16
CA GLU A 17 -1.76 3.33 6.50
C GLU A 17 -0.84 3.38 5.28
N GLY A 18 -0.78 2.30 4.51
CA GLY A 18 -0.02 2.21 3.27
C GLY A 18 -0.45 3.25 2.24
N LEU A 19 -1.74 3.49 2.08
CA LEU A 19 -2.25 4.53 1.18
C LEU A 19 -1.78 5.92 1.58
N LYS A 20 -1.76 6.24 2.89
CA LYS A 20 -1.28 7.55 3.38
C LYS A 20 0.19 7.76 3.04
N VAL A 21 1.03 6.75 3.28
CA VAL A 21 2.47 6.81 2.98
C VAL A 21 2.70 6.87 1.47
N ARG A 22 2.00 6.03 0.71
CA ARG A 22 2.06 5.98 -0.75
C ARG A 22 1.70 7.33 -1.38
N ARG A 23 0.64 7.99 -0.90
CA ARG A 23 0.23 9.33 -1.32
C ARG A 23 1.26 10.38 -0.95
N SER A 24 1.81 10.31 0.26
CA SER A 24 2.87 11.24 0.69
C SER A 24 4.16 11.13 -0.14
N ALA A 25 4.48 9.94 -0.66
CA ALA A 25 5.71 9.71 -1.43
C ALA A 25 5.53 10.00 -2.93
N LEU A 26 4.44 9.53 -3.53
CA LEU A 26 4.22 9.56 -4.99
C LEU A 26 3.24 10.67 -5.43
N GLY A 27 2.50 11.26 -4.50
CA GLY A 27 1.46 12.25 -4.77
C GLY A 27 0.12 11.62 -5.15
N ASP A 28 -0.97 12.30 -4.77
CA ASP A 28 -2.35 11.84 -4.95
C ASP A 28 -2.67 11.48 -6.41
N ALA A 29 -2.31 12.36 -7.36
CA ALA A 29 -2.60 12.16 -8.78
C ALA A 29 -1.90 10.93 -9.39
N TYR A 30 -0.75 10.52 -8.84
CA TYR A 30 -0.10 9.29 -9.29
C TYR A 30 -0.79 8.05 -8.70
N VAL A 31 -1.12 8.09 -7.40
CA VAL A 31 -1.80 6.99 -6.71
C VAL A 31 -3.18 6.74 -7.31
N ASP A 32 -3.96 7.78 -7.57
CA ASP A 32 -5.29 7.66 -8.16
C ASP A 32 -5.23 7.03 -9.56
N ARG A 33 -4.26 7.44 -10.39
CA ARG A 33 -4.03 6.80 -11.70
C ARG A 33 -3.60 5.34 -11.56
N SER A 34 -2.73 5.03 -10.60
CA SER A 34 -2.27 3.67 -10.35
C SER A 34 -3.41 2.75 -9.88
N LEU A 35 -4.32 3.25 -9.04
CA LEU A 35 -5.49 2.51 -8.58
C LEU A 35 -6.52 2.34 -9.71
N ALA A 36 -6.73 3.38 -10.52
CA ALA A 36 -7.60 3.30 -11.69
C ALA A 36 -7.08 2.29 -12.72
N ASN A 37 -5.78 2.28 -13.00
CA ASN A 37 -5.16 1.36 -13.95
C ASN A 37 -5.02 -0.08 -13.39
N GLY A 38 -4.89 -0.21 -12.07
CA GLY A 38 -4.78 -1.49 -11.37
C GLY A 38 -6.12 -2.17 -11.07
N SER A 39 -7.23 -1.64 -11.59
CA SER A 39 -8.59 -2.11 -11.33
C SER A 39 -8.98 -3.40 -12.07
N SER A 40 -8.11 -3.93 -12.93
CA SER A 40 -8.29 -5.25 -13.54
C SER A 40 -8.24 -6.36 -12.48
N GLU A 41 -9.11 -7.37 -12.61
CA GLU A 41 -9.18 -8.54 -11.70
C GLU A 41 -7.83 -9.23 -11.49
N PHE A 42 -6.94 -9.18 -12.48
CA PHE A 42 -5.58 -9.72 -12.36
C PHE A 42 -4.61 -8.78 -11.63
N ALA A 43 -4.74 -7.47 -11.84
CA ALA A 43 -3.82 -6.46 -11.31
C ALA A 43 -4.18 -6.01 -9.89
N LYS A 44 -5.46 -6.10 -9.51
CA LYS A 44 -6.00 -5.68 -8.22
C LYS A 44 -5.32 -6.37 -7.03
N PRO A 45 -5.23 -7.71 -6.94
CA PRO A 45 -4.59 -8.37 -5.81
C PRO A 45 -3.10 -8.01 -5.67
N MET A 46 -2.44 -7.66 -6.78
CA MET A 46 -1.05 -7.19 -6.76
C MET A 46 -0.95 -5.77 -6.21
N GLN A 47 -1.85 -4.87 -6.60
CA GLN A 47 -1.88 -3.50 -6.06
C GLN A 47 -2.21 -3.47 -4.56
N ASP A 48 -3.12 -4.34 -4.12
CA ASP A 48 -3.48 -4.46 -2.71
C ASP A 48 -2.29 -4.96 -1.89
N LEU A 49 -1.61 -6.02 -2.37
CA LEU A 49 -0.39 -6.55 -1.76
C LEU A 49 0.71 -5.49 -1.64
N ILE A 50 0.98 -4.73 -2.70
CA ILE A 50 2.01 -3.69 -2.70
C ILE A 50 1.62 -2.57 -1.72
N THR A 51 0.35 -2.17 -1.70
CA THR A 51 -0.13 -1.11 -0.81
C THR A 51 0.00 -1.51 0.65
N GLU A 52 -0.44 -2.72 1.02
CA GLU A 52 -0.34 -3.20 2.40
C GLU A 52 1.09 -3.49 2.83
N TRP A 53 1.85 -4.23 2.02
CA TRP A 53 3.13 -4.77 2.46
C TRP A 53 4.29 -3.80 2.24
N CYS A 54 4.38 -3.19 1.06
CA CYS A 54 5.42 -2.19 0.82
C CYS A 54 5.10 -0.93 1.63
N TRP A 55 3.95 -0.29 1.35
CA TRP A 55 3.67 1.02 1.93
C TRP A 55 3.20 0.97 3.39
N GLY A 56 2.43 -0.06 3.77
CA GLY A 56 1.92 -0.22 5.14
C GLY A 56 2.89 -0.87 6.12
N ASN A 57 3.81 -1.73 5.65
CA ASN A 57 4.75 -2.44 6.52
C ASN A 57 6.21 -2.06 6.30
N ALA A 58 6.77 -2.23 5.10
CA ALA A 58 8.21 -2.07 4.91
C ALA A 58 8.67 -0.61 5.03
N TRP A 59 7.88 0.32 4.49
CA TRP A 59 8.19 1.76 4.46
C TRP A 59 7.79 2.54 5.73
N THR A 60 7.02 1.92 6.63
CA THR A 60 6.60 2.49 7.92
C THR A 60 7.53 2.07 9.08
N ARG A 61 8.51 1.20 8.82
CA ARG A 61 9.40 0.66 9.86
C ARG A 61 10.28 1.72 10.50
N PRO A 62 10.41 1.71 11.85
CA PRO A 62 11.34 2.59 12.54
C PRO A 62 12.78 2.22 12.13
N GLY A 63 13.55 3.22 11.70
CA GLY A 63 14.94 3.06 11.26
C GLY A 63 15.19 3.31 9.76
N LEU A 64 14.13 3.47 8.96
CA LEU A 64 14.25 3.95 7.57
C LEU A 64 13.87 5.44 7.53
N GLU A 65 14.80 6.32 7.15
CA GLU A 65 14.49 7.72 6.95
C GLU A 65 13.52 7.85 5.76
N ARG A 66 12.42 8.59 5.91
CA ARG A 66 11.34 8.67 4.89
C ARG A 66 11.84 9.08 3.50
N SER A 67 12.98 9.77 3.44
CA SER A 67 13.65 10.22 2.21
C SER A 67 14.30 9.07 1.41
N SER A 68 14.94 8.09 2.08
CA SER A 68 15.64 6.99 1.38
C SER A 68 14.69 5.94 0.78
N ALA A 69 13.44 6.05 1.15
CA ALA A 69 12.35 5.18 0.76
C ALA A 69 11.71 5.59 -0.59
N ALA A 70 11.84 6.85 -1.00
CA ALA A 70 11.12 7.41 -2.14
C ALA A 70 11.87 7.31 -3.50
N CYS A 71 12.99 6.57 -3.56
CA CYS A 71 13.81 6.42 -4.76
C CYS A 71 13.24 5.35 -5.71
#